data_AF-U6DR55-F1
#
_entry.id   AF-U6DR55-F1
#
_cell.length_a   1.000
_cell.length_b   1.000
_cell.length_c   1.000
_cell.angle_alpha   90.00
_cell.angle_beta   90.00
_cell.angle_gamma   90.00
#
_symmetry.space_group_name_H-M   'P 1'
#
loop_
_entity.id
_entity.type
_entity.pdbx_description
1 polymer ?
#
loop_
_entity_poly.entity_id
_entity_poly.type
_entity_poly.pdbx_seq_one_letter_code
_entity_poly.pdbx_strand_id
1 'polypeptide(L)'
;IVKDSEDVHNLKNPTLFIFAENDAVIPLEQVSLLTQKLKTHCKVEYQIKTFSGQTHGFVHRKREDCSAEDKPYIDEARRNLLEWL
;
A
#
# COMPACT_ATOMS: atom_id res chain seq x y z
N ILE A 1 -10.57 0.66 7.13
CA ILE A 1 -9.94 1.15 5.90
C ILE A 1 -9.80 2.65 6.07
N VAL A 2 -8.56 3.12 6.19
CA VAL A 2 -8.09 4.46 6.64
C VAL A 2 -9.16 5.29 7.37
N LYS A 3 -9.43 4.93 8.62
CA LYS A 3 -10.33 5.74 9.46
C LYS A 3 -9.58 6.99 9.91
N ASP A 4 -10.27 8.11 10.03
CA ASP A 4 -9.75 9.36 10.62
C ASP A 4 -9.56 9.24 12.16
N SER A 5 -9.26 8.03 12.64
CA SER A 5 -8.78 7.83 14.01
C SER A 5 -7.33 8.31 14.04
N GLU A 6 -7.00 9.18 14.99
CA GLU A 6 -5.68 9.79 15.16
C GLU A 6 -4.52 8.77 15.17
N ASP A 7 -4.80 7.50 15.52
CA ASP A 7 -3.82 6.42 15.61
C ASP A 7 -3.22 5.94 14.28
N VAL A 8 -3.87 6.14 13.12
CA VAL A 8 -3.36 5.57 11.85
C VAL A 8 -2.09 6.32 11.37
N HIS A 9 -1.90 7.55 11.83
CA HIS A 9 -0.80 8.42 11.39
C HIS A 9 0.36 8.47 12.40
N ASN A 10 0.10 8.04 13.64
CA ASN A 10 1.10 7.94 14.70
C ASN A 10 1.62 6.50 14.80
N LEU A 11 2.26 6.05 13.73
CA LEU A 11 2.80 4.69 13.65
C LEU A 11 3.83 4.46 14.75
N LYS A 12 3.68 3.34 15.46
CA LYS A 12 4.60 2.94 16.54
C LYS A 12 5.76 2.08 16.05
N ASN A 13 5.63 1.49 14.86
CA ASN A 13 6.61 0.57 14.29
C ASN A 13 6.83 0.90 12.80
N PRO A 14 8.01 0.57 12.25
CA PRO A 14 8.26 0.69 10.83
C PRO A 14 7.16 0.00 10.00
N THR A 15 6.55 0.73 9.07
CA THR A 15 5.42 0.21 8.29
C THR A 15 5.59 0.48 6.79
N LEU A 16 5.50 -0.59 5.99
CA LEU A 16 5.36 -0.51 4.54
C LEU A 16 3.87 -0.56 4.15
N PHE A 17 3.42 0.41 3.38
CA PHE A 17 2.11 0.44 2.75
C PHE A 17 2.23 0.13 1.27
N ILE A 18 1.42 -0.81 0.79
CA ILE A 18 1.27 -1.16 -0.63
C ILE A 18 -0.16 -0.85 -1.05
N PHE A 19 -0.32 0.08 -1.99
CA PHE A 19 -1.59 0.50 -2.54
C PHE A 19 -1.69 0.19 -4.02
N ALA A 20 -2.92 0.01 -4.49
CA ALA A 20 -3.23 -0.15 -5.90
C ALA A 20 -3.85 1.16 -6.42
N GLU A 21 -3.48 1.59 -7.62
CA GLU A 21 -3.93 2.87 -8.18
C GLU A 21 -5.43 2.87 -8.52
N ASN A 22 -5.94 1.75 -9.05
CA ASN A 22 -7.34 1.56 -9.43
C ASN A 22 -8.13 0.83 -8.31
N ASP A 23 -7.81 1.14 -7.05
CA ASP A 23 -8.51 0.58 -5.90
C ASP A 23 -9.85 1.32 -5.66
N ALA A 24 -10.95 0.67 -6.01
CA ALA A 24 -12.30 1.21 -5.79
C ALA A 24 -12.70 1.31 -4.30
N VAL A 25 -11.98 0.62 -3.41
CA VAL A 25 -12.21 0.61 -1.96
C VAL A 25 -11.33 1.66 -1.27
N ILE A 26 -10.11 1.91 -1.80
CA ILE A 26 -9.14 2.88 -1.27
C ILE A 26 -8.72 3.86 -2.37
N PRO A 27 -9.47 4.95 -2.59
CA PRO A 27 -9.13 5.94 -3.59
C PRO A 27 -7.76 6.60 -3.36
N LEU A 28 -7.10 7.01 -4.44
CA LEU A 28 -5.80 7.71 -4.40
C LEU A 28 -5.82 9.00 -3.55
N GLU A 29 -6.96 9.67 -3.46
CA GLU A 29 -7.10 10.83 -2.57
C GLU A 29 -6.90 10.46 -1.10
N GLN A 30 -7.39 9.29 -0.67
CA GLN A 30 -7.17 8.80 0.69
C GLN A 30 -5.69 8.42 0.92
N VAL A 31 -5.04 7.83 -0.09
CA VAL A 31 -3.59 7.54 -0.05
C VAL A 31 -2.79 8.83 0.06
N SER A 32 -3.18 9.87 -0.68
CA SER A 32 -2.54 11.18 -0.65
C SER A 32 -2.71 11.85 0.71
N LEU A 33 -3.91 11.80 1.29
CA LEU A 33 -4.18 12.32 2.63
C LEU A 33 -3.37 11.58 3.69
N LEU A 34 -3.33 10.24 3.64
CA LEU A 34 -2.50 9.42 4.52
C LEU A 34 -1.03 9.80 4.40
N THR A 35 -0.53 9.97 3.18
CA THR A 35 0.87 10.37 2.92
C THR A 35 1.19 11.71 3.55
N GLN A 36 0.29 12.70 3.43
CA GLN A 36 0.47 14.01 4.07
C GLN A 36 0.47 13.89 5.59
N LYS A 37 -0.48 13.17 6.17
CA LYS A 37 -0.56 12.99 7.63
C LYS A 37 0.64 12.22 8.18
N LEU A 38 1.12 11.17 7.50
CA LEU A 38 2.34 10.44 7.88
C LEU A 38 3.57 11.34 7.84
N LYS A 39 3.71 12.21 6.83
CA LYS A 39 4.81 13.18 6.77
C LYS A 39 4.82 14.14 7.96
N THR A 40 3.66 14.52 8.47
CA THR A 40 3.55 15.46 9.58
C THR A 40 3.66 14.80 10.95
N HIS A 41 3.12 13.59 11.13
CA HIS A 41 2.93 12.98 12.44
C HIS A 41 3.79 11.74 12.70
N CYS A 42 4.23 11.03 11.67
CA CYS A 42 4.97 9.79 11.84
C CYS A 42 6.44 10.07 12.22
N LYS A 43 6.93 9.38 13.25
CA LYS A 43 8.32 9.49 13.74
C LYS A 43 9.17 8.25 13.48
N VAL A 44 8.55 7.19 12.98
CA VAL A 44 9.20 5.92 12.64
C VAL A 44 9.35 5.82 11.12
N GLU A 45 10.18 4.89 10.67
CA GLU A 45 10.35 4.65 9.25
C GLU A 45 9.05 4.19 8.61
N TYR A 46 8.71 4.72 7.44
CA TYR A 46 7.57 4.24 6.68
C TYR A 46 7.87 4.36 5.20
N GLN A 47 7.27 3.48 4.41
CA GLN A 47 7.33 3.52 2.97
C GLN A 47 5.93 3.35 2.40
N ILE A 48 5.63 4.12 1.35
CA ILE A 48 4.36 4.02 0.62
C ILE A 48 4.71 3.70 -0.82
N LYS A 49 4.14 2.60 -1.34
CA LYS A 49 4.27 2.20 -2.74
C LYS A 49 2.90 2.08 -3.36
N THR A 50 2.69 2.79 -4.46
CA THR A 50 1.46 2.73 -5.26
C THR A 50 1.77 2.04 -6.58
N PHE A 51 0.97 1.03 -6.92
CA PHE A 51 1.14 0.23 -8.14
C PHE A 51 0.08 0.64 -9.18
N SER A 52 0.53 1.24 -10.27
CA SER A 52 -0.34 1.70 -11.36
C SER A 52 -1.07 0.55 -12.05
N GLY A 53 -2.31 0.79 -12.48
CA GLY A 53 -3.14 -0.23 -13.14
C GLY A 53 -3.71 -1.32 -12.22
N GLN A 54 -3.18 -1.49 -11.00
CA GLN A 54 -3.59 -2.56 -10.09
C GLN A 54 -4.90 -2.24 -9.35
N THR A 55 -5.60 -3.28 -8.91
CA THR A 55 -6.86 -3.17 -8.16
C THR A 55 -6.73 -3.73 -6.74
N HIS A 56 -7.77 -3.53 -5.94
CA HIS A 56 -7.81 -3.98 -4.54
C HIS A 56 -7.35 -5.43 -4.38
N GLY A 57 -6.45 -5.68 -3.43
CA GLY A 57 -5.99 -7.02 -3.09
C GLY A 57 -5.08 -7.70 -4.12
N PHE A 58 -4.54 -6.98 -5.12
CA PHE A 58 -3.74 -7.59 -6.20
C PHE A 58 -2.59 -8.48 -5.69
N VAL A 59 -1.90 -8.08 -4.62
CA VAL A 59 -0.78 -8.83 -4.02
C VAL A 59 -1.20 -10.24 -3.55
N HIS A 60 -2.46 -10.41 -3.18
CA HIS A 60 -3.04 -11.65 -2.67
C HIS A 60 -3.62 -12.55 -3.77
N ARG A 61 -3.62 -12.11 -5.03
CA ARG A 61 -4.15 -12.94 -6.14
C ARG A 61 -3.41 -14.27 -6.20
N LYS A 62 -4.19 -15.34 -6.35
CA LYS A 62 -3.66 -16.69 -6.55
C LYS A 62 -3.12 -16.81 -7.96
N ARG A 63 -2.31 -17.86 -8.20
CA ARG A 63 -1.68 -18.07 -9.51
C ARG A 63 -2.71 -18.19 -10.64
N GLU A 64 -3.89 -18.71 -10.32
CA GLU A 64 -4.99 -18.88 -11.29
C GLU A 64 -5.66 -17.56 -11.67
N ASP A 65 -5.62 -16.56 -10.77
CA ASP A 65 -6.26 -15.24 -10.94
C ASP A 65 -5.27 -14.15 -11.40
N CYS A 66 -4.00 -14.50 -11.61
CA CYS A 66 -2.97 -13.57 -12.06
C CYS A 66 -2.92 -13.52 -13.59
N SER A 67 -3.22 -12.36 -14.16
CA SER A 67 -2.87 -12.10 -15.57
C SER A 67 -1.35 -12.00 -15.74
N ALA A 68 -0.87 -12.22 -16.98
CA ALA A 68 0.55 -12.07 -17.29
C ALA A 68 1.06 -10.63 -17.05
N GLU A 69 0.18 -9.64 -17.22
CA GLU A 69 0.47 -8.22 -17.01
C GLU A 69 0.55 -7.84 -15.54
N ASP A 70 -0.24 -8.50 -14.67
CA ASP A 70 -0.23 -8.27 -13.22
C ASP A 70 0.96 -8.90 -12.52
N LYS A 71 1.45 -10.03 -13.05
CA LYS A 71 2.52 -10.83 -12.47
C LYS A 71 3.74 -9.99 -12.03
N PRO A 72 4.34 -9.11 -12.86
CA PRO A 72 5.49 -8.31 -12.44
C PRO A 72 5.19 -7.42 -11.22
N TYR A 73 4.01 -6.80 -11.17
CA TYR A 73 3.60 -5.94 -10.05
C TYR A 73 3.38 -6.74 -8.77
N ILE A 74 2.77 -7.92 -8.87
CA ILE A 74 2.57 -8.83 -7.74
C ILE A 74 3.91 -9.32 -7.19
N ASP A 75 4.81 -9.73 -8.07
CA ASP A 75 6.14 -10.22 -7.68
C ASP A 75 6.98 -9.09 -7.07
N GLU A 76 6.91 -7.87 -7.60
CA GLU A 76 7.56 -6.69 -7.00
C GLU A 76 6.98 -6.37 -5.63
N ALA A 77 5.66 -6.29 -5.48
CA ALA A 77 5.01 -6.02 -4.20
C ALA A 77 5.41 -7.06 -3.13
N ARG A 78 5.44 -8.35 -3.51
CA ARG A 78 5.89 -9.43 -2.61
C ARG A 78 7.38 -9.32 -2.25
N ARG A 79 8.24 -8.96 -3.20
CA ARG A 79 9.66 -8.69 -2.91
C ARG A 79 9.81 -7.52 -1.96
N ASN A 80 9.05 -6.44 -2.13
CA ASN A 80 9.14 -5.30 -1.22
C ASN A 80 8.70 -5.65 0.20
N LEU A 81 7.72 -6.55 0.35
CA LEU A 81 7.37 -7.08 1.68
C LEU A 81 8.53 -7.84 2.32
N LEU A 82 9.28 -8.62 1.54
CA LEU A 82 10.46 -9.36 2.04
C LEU A 82 11.63 -8.44 2.35
N GLU A 83 11.87 -7.42 1.52
CA GLU A 83 12.93 -6.42 1.70
C GLU A 83 12.69 -5.51 2.92
N TRP A 84 11.44 -5.41 3.39
CA TRP A 84 11.06 -4.61 4.56
C TRP A 84 11.26 -5.32 5.90
N LEU A 85 11.41 -6.65 5.90
CA LEU A 85 11.62 -7.48 7.10
C LEU A 85 13.09 -7.47 7.55
#